data_AF-V4PVX2-F1
#
_entry.id   AF-V4PVX2-F1
#
_cell.length_a   1.000
_cell.length_b   1.000
_cell.length_c   1.000
_cell.angle_alpha   90.00
_cell.angle_beta   90.00
_cell.angle_gamma   90.00
#
_symmetry.space_group_name_H-M   'P 1'
#
loop_
_entity.id
_entity.type
_entity.pdbx_description
1 polymer ?
#
loop_
_entity_poly.entity_id
_entity_poly.type
_entity_poly.pdbx_seq_one_letter_code
_entity_poly.pdbx_strand_id
1 'polypeptide(L)'
;MDSETTKFAKHLAKILVAACVRRGELEGLHAGIVPTSNKGDFSDVYVVDAEGNKIPWNDVSRISQGEMKALMIGTVDRTYTFMTRTILAGKEDIEFETAVSRAVVPWTTHWDEPRYLPYFLMMQPPDER
;
A
#
# COMPACT_ATOMS: atom_id res chain seq x y z
N MET A 1 -11.22 6.40 23.49
CA MET A 1 -12.00 6.76 22.29
C MET A 1 -13.37 6.14 22.43
N ASP A 2 -14.43 6.88 22.14
CA ASP A 2 -15.77 6.31 22.08
C ASP A 2 -15.97 5.44 20.82
N SER A 3 -17.13 4.76 20.76
CA SER A 3 -17.48 3.82 19.68
C SER A 3 -17.59 4.50 18.32
N GLU A 4 -18.13 5.72 18.25
CA GLU A 4 -18.33 6.43 16.99
C GLU A 4 -16.99 6.94 16.44
N THR A 5 -16.14 7.51 17.30
CA THR A 5 -14.78 7.91 16.92
C THR A 5 -13.96 6.70 16.45
N THR A 6 -14.13 5.54 17.10
CA THR A 6 -13.47 4.29 16.68
C THR A 6 -13.93 3.82 15.29
N LYS A 7 -15.24 3.87 15.00
CA LYS A 7 -15.79 3.51 13.68
C LYS A 7 -15.28 4.48 12.61
N PHE A 8 -15.29 5.77 12.91
CA PHE A 8 -14.77 6.81 12.03
C PHE A 8 -13.30 6.56 11.69
N ALA A 9 -12.45 6.34 12.70
CA ALA A 9 -11.02 6.06 12.50
C ALA A 9 -10.76 4.84 11.61
N LYS A 10 -11.51 3.74 11.82
CA LYS A 10 -11.43 2.53 10.98
C LYS A 10 -11.83 2.81 9.53
N HIS A 11 -12.89 3.59 9.32
CA HIS A 11 -13.36 3.93 7.99
C HIS A 11 -12.37 4.86 7.27
N LEU A 12 -11.87 5.87 7.97
CA LEU A 12 -10.90 6.82 7.44
C LEU A 12 -9.59 6.12 7.05
N ALA A 13 -9.07 5.21 7.88
CA ALA A 13 -7.87 4.43 7.54
C ALA A 13 -8.03 3.62 6.25
N LYS A 14 -9.21 3.01 6.03
CA LYS A 14 -9.51 2.28 4.79
C LYS A 14 -9.51 3.21 3.58
N ILE A 15 -10.15 4.38 3.68
CA ILE A 15 -10.21 5.36 2.59
C ILE A 15 -8.81 5.90 2.27
N LEU A 16 -8.05 6.31 3.29
CA LEU A 16 -6.69 6.83 3.11
C LEU A 16 -5.79 5.82 2.40
N VAL A 17 -5.79 4.57 2.87
CA VAL A 17 -4.95 3.52 2.27
C VAL A 17 -5.44 3.16 0.85
N ALA A 18 -6.75 3.11 0.60
CA ALA A 18 -7.27 2.87 -0.73
C ALA A 18 -6.89 3.99 -1.72
N ALA A 19 -7.00 5.24 -1.30
CA ALA A 19 -6.75 6.41 -2.14
C ALA A 19 -5.25 6.68 -2.34
N CYS A 20 -4.44 6.60 -1.28
CA CYS A 20 -3.05 7.06 -1.29
C CYS A 20 -2.02 5.94 -1.49
N VAL A 21 -2.37 4.69 -1.19
CA VAL A 21 -1.42 3.55 -1.30
C VAL A 21 -1.84 2.60 -2.42
N ARG A 22 -3.10 2.15 -2.43
CA ARG A 22 -3.57 1.21 -3.45
C ARG A 22 -3.64 1.86 -4.82
N ARG A 23 -4.36 2.98 -4.91
CA ARG A 23 -4.58 3.69 -6.18
C ARG A 23 -3.30 4.41 -6.58
N GLY A 24 -2.71 4.02 -7.71
CA GLY A 24 -1.43 4.54 -8.21
C GLY A 24 -0.45 3.43 -8.60
N GLU A 25 0.83 3.62 -8.30
CA GLU A 25 1.91 2.71 -8.70
C GLU A 25 1.69 1.26 -8.24
N LEU A 26 1.19 1.06 -7.01
CA LEU A 26 0.93 -0.28 -6.48
C LEU A 26 -0.15 -1.04 -7.27
N GLU A 27 -1.19 -0.32 -7.71
CA GLU A 27 -2.20 -0.88 -8.61
C GLU A 27 -1.62 -1.16 -9.99
N GLY A 28 -0.77 -0.27 -10.53
CA GLY A 28 -0.06 -0.50 -11.79
C GLY A 28 0.77 -1.80 -11.76
N LEU A 29 1.55 -1.99 -10.70
CA LEU A 29 2.34 -3.22 -10.48
C LEU A 29 1.45 -4.48 -10.37
N HIS A 30 0.25 -4.34 -9.82
CA HIS A 30 -0.66 -5.46 -9.60
C HIS A 30 -1.60 -5.75 -10.78
N ALA A 31 -1.87 -4.77 -11.64
CA ALA A 31 -2.77 -4.87 -12.79
C ALA A 31 -2.19 -5.69 -13.96
N GLY A 32 -0.95 -6.19 -13.82
CA GLY A 32 -0.34 -7.11 -14.79
C GLY A 32 -1.19 -8.35 -15.06
N ILE A 33 -1.05 -8.89 -16.27
CA ILE A 33 -1.79 -10.08 -16.71
C ILE A 33 -1.40 -11.28 -15.86
N VAL A 34 -2.41 -11.96 -15.30
CA VAL A 34 -2.21 -13.24 -14.62
C VAL A 34 -2.32 -14.36 -15.67
N PRO A 35 -1.30 -15.19 -15.86
CA PRO A 35 -1.34 -16.31 -16.79
C PRO A 35 -2.34 -17.37 -16.32
N THR A 36 -2.78 -18.22 -17.24
CA THR A 36 -3.61 -19.38 -16.90
C THR A 36 -2.74 -20.56 -16.49
N SER A 37 -3.10 -21.23 -15.40
CA SER A 37 -2.52 -22.50 -14.97
C SER A 37 -3.54 -23.62 -15.15
N ASN A 38 -3.15 -24.72 -15.79
CA ASN A 38 -4.00 -25.91 -15.92
C ASN A 38 -4.02 -26.75 -14.64
N LYS A 39 -2.99 -26.62 -13.79
CA LYS A 39 -2.90 -27.29 -12.49
C LYS A 39 -3.55 -26.52 -11.34
N GLY A 40 -3.71 -25.20 -11.51
CA GLY A 40 -4.28 -24.30 -10.50
C GLY A 40 -3.29 -23.78 -9.44
N ASP A 41 -2.10 -24.37 -9.35
CA ASP A 41 -1.02 -23.96 -8.43
C ASP A 41 0.13 -23.22 -9.13
N PHE A 42 -0.04 -22.92 -10.42
CA PHE A 42 0.93 -22.23 -11.28
C PHE A 42 2.29 -22.93 -11.43
N SER A 43 2.44 -24.18 -10.96
CA SER A 43 3.67 -24.97 -11.15
C SER A 43 3.92 -25.36 -12.63
N ASP A 44 2.90 -25.21 -13.48
CA ASP A 44 2.97 -25.41 -14.93
C ASP A 44 3.18 -24.11 -15.73
N VAL A 45 3.38 -22.97 -15.06
CA VAL A 45 3.56 -21.66 -15.68
C VAL A 45 4.97 -21.13 -15.44
N TYR A 46 5.57 -20.53 -16.47
CA TYR A 46 6.86 -19.84 -16.38
C TYR A 46 6.87 -18.59 -17.25
N VAL A 47 7.71 -17.62 -16.88
CA VAL A 47 8.09 -16.47 -17.71
C VAL A 47 9.38 -16.81 -18.44
N VAL A 48 9.47 -16.44 -19.72
CA VAL A 48 10.72 -16.50 -20.49
C VAL A 48 11.27 -15.09 -20.59
N ASP A 49 12.48 -14.87 -20.10
CA ASP A 49 13.14 -13.57 -20.21
C ASP A 49 13.82 -13.39 -21.58
N ALA A 50 14.46 -12.24 -21.79
CA ALA A 50 15.14 -11.92 -23.05
C ALA A 50 16.37 -12.80 -23.33
N GLU A 51 16.91 -13.48 -22.32
CA GLU A 51 18.05 -14.40 -22.45
C GLU A 51 17.57 -15.85 -22.70
N GLY A 52 16.26 -16.09 -22.65
CA GLY A 52 15.66 -17.40 -22.84
C GLY A 52 15.55 -18.23 -21.55
N ASN A 53 15.85 -17.65 -20.38
CA ASN A 53 15.70 -18.34 -19.11
C ASN A 53 14.22 -18.56 -18.79
N LYS A 54 13.87 -19.77 -18.34
CA LYS A 54 12.52 -20.09 -17.84
C LYS A 54 12.48 -19.88 -16.33
N ILE A 55 11.77 -18.86 -15.89
CA ILE A 55 11.57 -18.55 -14.48
C ILE A 55 10.20 -19.07 -14.07
N PRO A 56 10.08 -20.01 -13.12
CA PRO A 56 8.79 -20.47 -12.63
C PRO A 56 7.93 -19.29 -12.18
N TRP A 57 6.64 -19.31 -12.49
CA TRP A 57 5.75 -18.20 -12.16
C TRP A 57 5.74 -17.84 -10.67
N ASN A 58 5.84 -18.87 -9.81
CA ASN A 58 5.89 -18.70 -8.36
C ASN A 58 7.20 -18.05 -7.85
N ASP A 59 8.22 -17.96 -8.71
CA ASP A 59 9.50 -17.31 -8.42
C ASP A 59 9.63 -15.94 -9.11
N VAL A 60 8.64 -15.54 -9.91
CA VAL A 60 8.62 -14.21 -10.56
C VAL A 60 8.32 -13.14 -9.51
N SER A 61 9.04 -12.02 -9.58
CA SER A 61 8.78 -10.85 -8.74
C SER A 61 7.44 -10.20 -9.12
N ARG A 62 6.35 -10.69 -8.51
CA ARG A 62 4.97 -10.28 -8.73
C ARG A 62 4.24 -10.14 -7.39
N ILE A 63 3.17 -9.33 -7.38
CA ILE A 63 2.18 -9.32 -6.31
C ILE A 63 0.93 -10.10 -6.78
N SER A 64 0.67 -11.27 -6.20
CA SER A 64 -0.56 -12.03 -6.43
C SER A 64 -1.79 -11.36 -5.78
N GLN A 65 -3.00 -11.81 -6.12
CA GLN A 65 -4.23 -11.33 -5.49
C GLN A 65 -4.25 -11.59 -3.97
N GLY A 66 -3.73 -12.76 -3.55
CA GLY A 66 -3.63 -13.13 -2.13
C GLY A 66 -2.63 -12.24 -1.39
N GLU A 67 -1.44 -12.05 -1.97
CA GLU A 67 -0.40 -11.19 -1.40
C GLU A 67 -0.85 -9.73 -1.34
N MET A 68 -1.50 -9.24 -2.40
CA MET A 68 -2.08 -7.91 -2.44
C MET A 68 -3.12 -7.74 -1.32
N LYS A 69 -4.02 -8.70 -1.13
CA LYS A 69 -5.00 -8.65 -0.03
C LYS A 69 -4.31 -8.59 1.33
N ALA A 70 -3.30 -9.44 1.56
CA ALA A 70 -2.56 -9.46 2.81
C ALA A 70 -1.81 -8.14 3.06
N LEU A 71 -1.15 -7.60 2.03
CA LEU A 71 -0.48 -6.30 2.06
C LEU A 71 -1.45 -5.17 2.42
N MET A 72 -2.61 -5.12 1.76
CA MET A 72 -3.60 -4.07 2.02
C MET A 72 -4.18 -4.15 3.44
N ILE A 73 -4.49 -5.36 3.95
CA ILE A 73 -4.96 -5.55 5.33
C ILE A 73 -3.91 -5.04 6.31
N GLY A 74 -2.66 -5.48 6.19
CA GLY A 74 -1.59 -5.05 7.09
C GLY A 74 -1.34 -3.54 7.03
N THR A 75 -1.47 -2.94 5.85
CA THR A 75 -1.32 -1.48 5.68
C THR A 75 -2.47 -0.71 6.33
N VAL A 76 -3.72 -1.17 6.18
CA VAL A 76 -4.89 -0.58 6.85
C VAL A 76 -4.76 -0.67 8.36
N ASP A 77 -4.39 -1.83 8.90
CA ASP A 77 -4.27 -2.04 10.35
C ASP A 77 -3.19 -1.15 10.97
N ARG A 78 -2.04 -1.03 10.30
CA ARG A 78 -0.93 -0.15 10.74
C ARG A 78 -1.31 1.32 10.63
N THR A 79 -1.97 1.73 9.55
CA THR A 79 -2.42 3.13 9.36
C THR A 79 -3.46 3.49 10.43
N TYR A 80 -4.45 2.63 10.67
CA TYR A 80 -5.43 2.80 11.73
C TYR A 80 -4.77 2.95 13.10
N THR A 81 -3.80 2.07 13.41
CA THR A 81 -3.07 2.08 14.68
C THR A 81 -2.28 3.38 14.83
N PHE A 82 -1.54 3.77 13.79
CA PHE A 82 -0.74 5.00 13.79
C PHE A 82 -1.61 6.23 14.03
N MET A 83 -2.70 6.38 13.27
CA MET A 83 -3.65 7.50 13.42
C MET A 83 -4.27 7.54 14.82
N THR A 84 -4.65 6.38 15.35
CA THR A 84 -5.27 6.25 16.68
C THR A 84 -4.33 6.68 17.80
N ARG A 85 -3.04 6.36 17.67
CA ARG A 85 -2.02 6.67 18.68
C ARG A 85 -1.37 8.05 18.52
N THR A 86 -1.61 8.73 17.40
CA THR A 86 -1.06 10.06 17.11
C THR A 86 -2.19 11.08 16.90
N ILE A 87 -2.66 11.22 15.65
CA ILE A 87 -3.58 12.27 15.19
C ILE A 87 -4.90 12.31 15.98
N LEU A 88 -5.44 11.14 16.30
CA LEU A 88 -6.74 11.00 16.96
C LEU A 88 -6.62 10.76 18.47
N ALA A 89 -5.39 10.71 18.98
CA ALA A 89 -5.18 10.55 20.40
C ALA A 89 -5.53 11.86 21.13
N GLY A 90 -6.35 11.78 22.17
CA GLY A 90 -6.65 12.92 23.04
C GLY A 90 -5.51 13.27 24.01
N LYS A 91 -4.35 12.62 23.88
CA LYS A 91 -3.16 12.81 24.71
C LYS A 91 -1.93 12.32 23.94
N GLU A 92 -0.76 12.84 24.28
CA GLU A 92 0.51 12.37 23.74
C GLU A 92 0.80 10.91 24.14
N ASP A 93 1.44 10.18 23.23
CA ASP A 93 1.92 8.81 23.41
C ASP A 93 3.44 8.78 23.16
N ILE A 94 4.19 9.33 24.11
CA ILE A 94 5.65 9.55 24.01
C ILE A 94 6.40 8.25 23.68
N GLU A 95 5.97 7.12 24.24
CA GLU A 95 6.59 5.82 23.96
C GLU A 95 6.40 5.44 22.48
N PHE A 96 5.18 5.62 21.94
CA PHE A 96 4.92 5.35 20.53
C PHE A 96 5.69 6.29 19.61
N GLU A 97 5.71 7.58 19.91
CA GLU A 97 6.42 8.59 19.13
C GLU A 97 7.93 8.31 19.11
N THR A 98 8.50 7.90 20.25
CA THR A 98 9.90 7.46 20.33
C THR A 98 10.13 6.20 19.48
N ALA A 99 9.21 5.24 19.53
CA ALA A 99 9.31 4.03 18.71
C ALA A 99 9.23 4.33 17.21
N VAL A 100 8.34 5.23 16.79
CA VAL A 100 8.22 5.72 15.40
C VAL A 100 9.52 6.43 15.00
N SER A 101 9.99 7.35 15.82
CA SER A 101 11.22 8.11 15.56
C SER A 101 12.42 7.19 15.35
N ARG A 102 12.55 6.14 16.18
CA ARG A 102 13.60 5.14 16.02
C ARG A 102 13.43 4.28 14.77
N ALA A 103 12.19 3.88 14.45
CA ALA A 103 11.92 2.89 13.42
C ALA A 103 11.96 3.44 11.99
N VAL A 104 11.47 4.66 11.77
CA VAL A 104 11.24 5.17 10.39
C VAL A 104 12.02 6.43 10.04
N VAL A 105 12.25 7.34 10.99
CA VAL A 105 12.92 8.62 10.70
C VAL A 105 14.30 8.48 10.04
N PRO A 106 15.18 7.54 10.44
CA PRO A 106 16.52 7.46 9.87
C PRO A 106 16.54 7.35 8.34
N TRP A 107 15.57 6.65 7.74
CA TRP A 107 15.52 6.44 6.29
C TRP A 107 14.50 7.33 5.59
N THR A 108 13.49 7.89 6.27
CA THR A 108 12.58 8.86 5.63
C THR A 108 13.23 10.23 5.42
N THR A 109 14.30 10.56 6.15
CA THR A 109 15.07 11.81 5.90
C THR A 109 15.74 11.88 4.53
N HIS A 110 15.85 10.75 3.83
CA HIS A 110 16.47 10.65 2.52
C HIS A 110 15.43 10.65 1.39
N TRP A 111 14.15 10.80 1.72
CA TRP A 111 13.06 10.85 0.75
C TRP A 111 12.87 12.28 0.24
N ASP A 112 12.38 12.41 -0.98
CA ASP A 112 11.95 13.71 -1.52
C ASP A 112 10.80 14.28 -0.67
N GLU A 113 10.78 15.61 -0.53
CA GLU A 113 9.70 16.31 0.15
C GLU A 113 8.37 16.13 -0.60
N PRO A 114 7.24 15.95 0.12
CA PRO A 114 5.95 15.72 -0.51
C PRO A 114 5.51 16.95 -1.30
N ARG A 115 5.09 16.72 -2.55
CA ARG A 115 4.46 17.74 -3.40
C ARG A 115 2.94 17.69 -3.23
N TYR A 116 2.31 18.86 -3.18
CA TYR A 116 0.86 18.95 -3.23
C TYR A 116 0.35 18.55 -4.62
N LEU A 117 -0.63 17.65 -4.67
CA LEU A 117 -1.21 17.12 -5.91
C LEU A 117 -2.63 17.71 -6.10
N PRO A 118 -2.79 18.82 -6.85
CA PRO A 118 -4.07 19.54 -6.95
C PRO A 118 -5.19 18.70 -7.59
N TYR A 119 -4.85 17.71 -8.41
CA TYR A 119 -5.82 16.84 -9.09
C TYR A 119 -5.87 15.43 -8.50
N PHE A 120 -5.39 15.22 -7.28
CA PHE A 120 -5.48 13.92 -6.64
C PHE A 120 -6.94 13.44 -6.57
N LEU A 121 -7.22 12.29 -7.22
CA LEU A 121 -8.55 11.69 -7.40
C LEU A 121 -9.54 12.51 -8.25
N MET A 122 -9.13 13.66 -8.77
CA MET A 122 -9.96 14.56 -9.60
C MET A 122 -9.57 14.45 -11.07
N MET A 123 -10.44 14.93 -11.95
CA MET A 123 -10.14 15.01 -13.38
C MET A 123 -9.16 16.17 -13.63
N GLN A 124 -8.08 15.90 -14.37
CA GLN A 124 -7.19 16.97 -14.84
C GLN A 124 -7.91 17.82 -15.90
N PRO A 125 -7.83 19.16 -15.82
CA PRO A 125 -8.41 20.04 -16.81
C PRO A 125 -7.69 19.87 -18.17
N PRO A 126 -8.37 20.14 -19.30
CA PRO A 126 -7.88 19.80 -20.64
C PRO A 126 -6.60 20.54 -21.08
N ASP A 127 -6.29 21.66 -20.44
CA ASP A 127 -5.17 22.57 -20.72
C ASP A 127 -3.86 22.17 -20.04
N GLU A 128 -3.88 21.20 -19.14
CA GLU A 128 -2.71 20.70 -18.38
C GLU A 128 -2.35 19.24 -18.68
N ARG A 129 -2.81 18.71 -19.83
CA ARG A 129 -2.54 17.35 -20.31
C ARG A 129 -1.40 17.25 -21.31
#